data_AF-A0A3B8JXQ3-F1
#
_entry.id   AF-A0A3B8JXQ3-F1
#
_cell.length_a   1.000
_cell.length_b   1.000
_cell.length_c   1.000
_cell.angle_alpha   90.00
_cell.angle_beta   90.00
_cell.angle_gamma   90.00
#
_symmetry.space_group_name_H-M   'P 1'
#
loop_
_entity.id
_entity.type
_entity.pdbx_description
1 polymer ?
#
loop_
_entity_poly.entity_id
_entity_poly.type
_entity_poly.pdbx_seq_one_letter_code
_entity_poly.pdbx_strand_id
1 'polypeptide(L)'
;MKRIIPAIAMLIPLCMAIPAQAQNSENTRSNPQTAQAPPTAQQVLAACVANKAETLPIPFTDVSPDHWAFKAVMTMYYCGAFRQATPPALIERLTNVRSEDNAQSEN
;
A
#
# COMPACT_ATOMS: atom_id res chain seq x y z
N MET A 1 -13.51 65.91 0.43
CA MET A 1 -12.11 65.88 -0.08
C MET A 1 -11.33 64.98 0.88
N LYS A 2 -10.58 63.93 0.55
CA LYS A 2 -9.97 63.36 -0.66
C LYS A 2 -9.90 61.84 -0.38
N ARG A 3 -10.27 60.97 -1.34
CA ARG A 3 -10.04 59.52 -1.24
C ARG A 3 -8.59 59.24 -1.67
N ILE A 4 -7.86 58.42 -0.91
CA ILE A 4 -6.53 57.94 -1.30
C ILE A 4 -6.63 56.41 -1.40
N ILE A 5 -6.49 55.91 -2.63
CA ILE A 5 -6.43 54.49 -2.98
C ILE A 5 -4.94 54.11 -2.95
N PRO A 6 -4.46 53.25 -2.02
CA PRO A 6 -3.16 52.66 -2.18
C PRO A 6 -3.23 51.54 -3.23
N ALA A 7 -2.34 51.65 -4.21
CA ALA A 7 -2.22 50.78 -5.36
C ALA A 7 -2.04 49.31 -4.96
N ILE A 8 -2.75 48.44 -5.67
CA ILE A 8 -2.62 46.99 -5.65
C ILE A 8 -1.22 46.64 -6.19
N ALA A 9 -0.32 46.23 -5.31
CA ALA A 9 0.93 45.59 -5.71
C ALA A 9 0.60 44.15 -6.16
N MET A 10 0.54 43.95 -7.47
CA MET A 10 0.44 42.64 -8.11
C MET A 10 1.71 41.84 -7.80
N LEU A 11 1.63 40.93 -6.83
CA LEU A 11 2.68 39.93 -6.57
C LEU A 11 2.55 38.82 -7.62
N ILE A 12 3.33 38.97 -8.70
CA ILE A 12 3.46 37.95 -9.75
C ILE A 12 4.12 36.71 -9.14
N PRO A 13 3.53 35.51 -9.31
CA PRO A 13 4.05 34.29 -8.72
C PRO A 13 5.36 33.90 -9.41
N LEU A 14 6.46 33.96 -8.67
CA LEU A 14 7.72 33.35 -9.10
C LEU A 14 7.55 31.83 -9.01
N CYS A 15 7.08 31.21 -10.08
CA CYS A 15 7.15 29.76 -10.27
C CYS A 15 8.63 29.37 -10.27
N MET A 16 9.16 29.02 -9.09
CA MET A 16 10.40 28.27 -9.02
C MET A 16 10.11 26.86 -9.54
N ALA A 17 10.48 26.60 -10.78
CA ALA A 17 10.67 25.25 -11.28
C ALA A 17 11.84 24.62 -10.52
N ILE A 18 11.56 24.06 -9.36
CA ILE A 18 12.54 23.23 -8.65
C ILE A 18 12.72 21.97 -9.49
N PRO A 19 13.92 21.67 -10.00
CA PRO A 19 14.15 20.39 -10.66
C PRO A 19 13.91 19.31 -9.62
N ALA A 20 12.93 18.44 -9.87
CA ALA A 20 12.76 17.23 -9.08
C ALA A 20 14.04 16.39 -9.27
N GLN A 21 14.88 16.36 -8.24
CA GLN A 21 15.96 15.37 -8.17
C GLN A 21 15.27 14.01 -8.11
N ALA A 22 15.34 13.24 -9.20
CA ALA A 22 15.06 11.80 -9.15
C ALA A 22 16.13 11.18 -8.23
N GLN A 23 15.80 11.02 -6.96
CA GLN A 23 16.67 10.36 -5.99
C GLN A 23 16.69 8.87 -6.31
N ASN A 24 17.60 8.45 -7.20
CA ASN A 24 18.03 7.07 -7.31
C ASN A 24 18.83 6.72 -6.06
N SER A 25 18.13 6.45 -4.96
CA SER A 25 18.72 5.75 -3.83
C SER A 25 18.75 4.26 -4.19
N GLU A 26 19.76 3.86 -4.97
CA GLU A 26 20.18 2.45 -5.04
C GLU A 26 20.87 2.11 -3.70
N ASN A 27 20.03 1.98 -2.66
CA ASN A 27 20.42 1.29 -1.45
C ASN A 27 20.17 -0.20 -1.70
N THR A 28 21.14 -0.87 -2.31
CA THR A 28 21.15 -2.34 -2.43
C THR A 28 21.42 -2.94 -1.05
N ARG A 29 20.42 -2.84 -0.16
CA ARG A 29 20.35 -3.66 1.04
C ARG A 29 19.81 -5.01 0.57
N SER A 30 20.72 -5.96 0.37
CA SER A 30 20.40 -7.37 0.14
C SER A 30 19.44 -7.84 1.23
N ASN A 31 18.16 -7.96 0.85
CA ASN A 31 17.12 -8.37 1.76
C ASN A 31 17.10 -9.90 1.82
N PRO A 32 17.36 -10.53 2.98
CA PRO A 32 17.28 -11.99 3.13
C PRO A 32 15.84 -12.55 3.03
N GLN A 33 14.82 -11.74 2.76
CA GLN A 33 13.40 -12.15 2.74
C GLN A 33 12.96 -12.93 1.48
N THR A 34 13.81 -13.07 0.46
CA THR A 34 13.51 -13.91 -0.73
C THR A 34 13.57 -15.42 -0.46
N ALA A 35 14.05 -15.86 0.71
CA ALA A 35 14.22 -17.28 1.05
C ALA A 35 13.27 -17.77 2.16
N GLN A 36 12.17 -17.07 2.43
CA GLN A 36 11.19 -17.49 3.43
C GLN A 36 10.11 -18.39 2.83
N ALA A 37 9.68 -19.41 3.58
CA ALA A 37 8.57 -20.27 3.19
C ALA A 37 7.32 -19.44 2.88
N PRO A 38 6.48 -19.86 1.91
CA PRO A 38 5.23 -19.16 1.61
C PRO A 38 4.38 -18.97 2.88
N PRO A 39 3.79 -17.77 3.10
CA PRO A 39 2.96 -17.53 4.26
C PRO A 39 1.66 -18.34 4.19
N THR A 40 1.14 -18.75 5.35
CA THR A 40 -0.17 -19.41 5.42
C THR A 40 -1.31 -18.44 5.11
N ALA A 41 -2.48 -18.97 4.73
CA ALA A 41 -3.66 -18.16 4.47
C ALA A 41 -4.07 -17.30 5.69
N GLN A 42 -3.93 -17.84 6.90
CA GLN A 42 -4.21 -17.11 8.15
C GLN A 42 -3.22 -15.96 8.38
N GLN A 43 -1.93 -16.15 8.07
CA GLN A 43 -0.92 -15.09 8.16
C GLN A 43 -1.21 -13.96 7.17
N VAL A 44 -1.54 -14.31 5.91
CA VAL A 44 -1.93 -13.34 4.89
C VAL A 44 -3.17 -12.56 5.35
N LEU A 45 -4.20 -13.26 5.84
CA LEU A 45 -5.44 -12.64 6.31
C LEU A 45 -5.18 -11.67 7.47
N ALA A 46 -4.42 -12.09 8.49
CA ALA A 46 -4.07 -11.27 9.64
C ALA A 46 -3.28 -10.02 9.21
N ALA A 47 -2.32 -10.16 8.30
CA ALA A 47 -1.55 -9.04 7.76
C ALA A 47 -2.44 -8.06 6.98
N CYS A 48 -3.38 -8.57 6.18
CA CYS A 48 -4.32 -7.73 5.43
C CYS A 48 -5.26 -6.94 6.35
N VAL A 49 -5.83 -7.58 7.38
CA VAL A 49 -6.69 -6.91 8.37
C VAL A 49 -5.91 -5.86 9.17
N ALA A 50 -4.66 -6.14 9.53
CA ALA A 50 -3.81 -5.22 10.27
C ALA A 50 -3.17 -4.11 9.41
N ASN A 51 -3.41 -4.09 8.10
CA ASN A 51 -2.74 -3.20 7.15
C ASN A 51 -1.21 -3.29 7.17
N LYS A 52 -0.69 -4.53 7.26
CA LYS A 52 0.73 -4.87 7.35
C LYS A 52 1.15 -5.91 6.31
N ALA A 53 0.61 -5.83 5.09
CA ALA A 53 1.00 -6.75 4.02
C ALA A 53 2.49 -6.64 3.67
N GLU A 54 3.10 -5.47 3.87
CA GLU A 54 4.53 -5.21 3.70
C GLU A 54 5.46 -6.03 4.62
N THR A 55 4.92 -6.70 5.65
CA THR A 55 5.73 -7.57 6.53
C THR A 55 5.79 -9.02 6.06
N LEU A 56 5.03 -9.39 5.02
CA LEU A 56 5.07 -10.73 4.42
C LEU A 56 6.33 -10.92 3.56
N PRO A 57 6.69 -12.16 3.20
CA PRO A 57 7.79 -12.42 2.27
C PRO A 57 7.61 -11.69 0.94
N ILE A 58 8.70 -11.26 0.31
CA ILE A 58 8.62 -10.46 -0.92
C ILE A 58 8.56 -11.41 -2.13
N PRO A 59 7.48 -11.39 -2.94
CA PRO A 59 7.29 -12.33 -4.04
C PRO A 59 7.87 -11.84 -5.38
N PHE A 60 8.50 -10.67 -5.40
CA PHE A 60 9.01 -9.99 -6.59
C PHE A 60 10.44 -9.48 -6.38
N THR A 61 11.16 -9.22 -7.48
CA THR A 61 12.57 -8.82 -7.46
C THR A 61 12.82 -7.40 -7.98
N ASP A 62 11.82 -6.78 -8.59
CA ASP A 62 11.89 -5.50 -9.29
C ASP A 62 11.49 -4.29 -8.43
N VAL A 63 10.83 -4.52 -7.29
CA VAL A 63 10.45 -3.48 -6.35
C VAL A 63 11.19 -3.67 -5.02
N SER A 64 12.13 -2.77 -4.72
CA SER A 64 12.88 -2.75 -3.46
C SER A 64 11.98 -2.36 -2.27
N PRO A 65 12.23 -2.87 -1.05
CA PRO A 65 11.56 -2.42 0.18
C PRO A 65 11.61 -0.91 0.42
N ASP A 66 12.69 -0.26 -0.03
CA ASP A 66 12.90 1.19 0.15
C ASP A 66 12.15 2.01 -0.92
N HIS A 67 11.50 1.38 -1.91
CA HIS A 67 10.77 2.08 -2.97
C HIS A 67 9.40 2.59 -2.48
N TRP A 68 9.00 3.80 -2.91
CA TRP A 68 7.76 4.46 -2.48
C TRP A 68 6.49 3.62 -2.73
N ALA A 69 6.48 2.80 -3.78
CA ALA A 69 5.35 1.95 -4.13
C ALA A 69 5.34 0.59 -3.40
N PHE A 70 6.40 0.25 -2.64
CA PHE A 70 6.57 -1.09 -2.06
C PHE A 70 5.35 -1.56 -1.27
N LYS A 71 4.85 -0.71 -0.36
CA LYS A 71 3.67 -1.03 0.45
C LYS A 71 2.42 -1.27 -0.40
N ALA A 72 2.23 -0.47 -1.45
CA ALA A 72 1.07 -0.61 -2.34
C ALA A 72 1.14 -1.91 -3.14
N VAL A 73 2.31 -2.26 -3.67
CA VAL A 73 2.52 -3.51 -4.43
C VAL A 73 2.36 -4.73 -3.52
N MET A 74 2.96 -4.74 -2.33
CA MET A 74 2.77 -5.81 -1.33
C MET A 74 1.30 -5.99 -0.96
N THR A 75 0.59 -4.88 -0.74
CA THR A 75 -0.85 -4.92 -0.41
C THR A 75 -1.68 -5.46 -1.58
N MET A 76 -1.38 -5.04 -2.81
CA MET A 76 -2.10 -5.53 -3.99
C MET A 76 -1.86 -7.03 -4.22
N TYR A 77 -0.61 -7.50 -4.08
CA TYR A 77 -0.26 -8.90 -4.27
C TYR A 77 -0.98 -9.81 -3.25
N TYR A 78 -0.93 -9.44 -1.97
CA TYR A 78 -1.45 -10.30 -0.89
C TYR A 78 -2.93 -10.09 -0.60
N CYS A 79 -3.41 -8.85 -0.65
CA CYS A 79 -4.74 -8.47 -0.21
C CYS A 79 -5.70 -8.13 -1.37
N GLY A 80 -5.18 -8.03 -2.60
CA GLY A 80 -5.93 -7.64 -3.78
C GLY A 80 -6.34 -6.16 -3.78
N ALA A 81 -7.36 -5.84 -4.57
CA ALA A 81 -7.94 -4.50 -4.62
C ALA A 81 -8.55 -4.12 -3.26
N PHE A 82 -7.84 -3.26 -2.52
CA PHE A 82 -8.23 -2.46 -1.37
C PHE A 82 -9.30 -3.04 -0.42
N ARG A 83 -8.87 -3.66 0.69
CA ARG A 83 -9.76 -4.14 1.76
C ARG A 83 -9.82 -3.28 3.02
N GLN A 84 -9.24 -2.06 3.03
CA GLN A 84 -9.28 -1.19 4.22
C GLN A 84 -10.72 -0.87 4.69
N ALA A 85 -11.72 -1.11 3.85
CA ALA A 85 -13.14 -0.95 4.15
C ALA A 85 -13.88 -2.24 4.49
N THR A 86 -13.27 -3.44 4.45
CA THR A 86 -13.99 -4.69 4.75
C THR A 86 -14.11 -4.86 6.27
N PRO A 87 -15.31 -4.78 6.87
CA PRO A 87 -15.45 -4.92 8.32
C PRO A 87 -14.97 -6.32 8.77
N PRO A 88 -14.30 -6.45 9.93
CA PRO A 88 -13.85 -7.75 10.43
C PRO A 88 -14.96 -8.81 10.51
N ALA A 89 -16.17 -8.41 10.90
CA ALA A 89 -17.34 -9.28 10.94
C ALA A 89 -17.76 -9.82 9.56
N LEU A 90 -17.51 -9.05 8.48
CA LEU A 90 -17.77 -9.51 7.12
C LEU A 90 -16.73 -10.55 6.69
N ILE A 91 -15.47 -10.40 7.12
CA ILE A 91 -14.44 -11.41 6.86
C ILE A 91 -14.79 -12.71 7.55
N GLU A 92 -15.17 -12.67 8.84
CA GLU A 92 -15.53 -13.87 9.61
C GLU A 92 -16.70 -14.64 8.98
N ARG A 93 -17.74 -13.93 8.53
CA ARG A 93 -18.84 -14.55 7.77
C ARG A 93 -18.36 -15.21 6.48
N LEU A 94 -17.56 -14.50 5.68
CA LEU A 94 -17.09 -15.02 4.39
C LEU A 94 -16.17 -16.25 4.56
N THR A 95 -15.38 -16.31 5.63
CA THR A 95 -14.54 -17.49 5.94
C THR A 95 -15.36 -18.68 6.43
N ASN A 96 -16.42 -18.43 7.21
CA ASN A 96 -17.28 -19.50 7.72
C ASN A 96 -18.15 -20.11 6.61
N VAL A 97 -18.76 -19.27 5.76
CA VAL A 97 -19.58 -19.74 4.61
C VAL A 97 -18.74 -20.60 3.64
N ARG A 98 -17.49 -20.21 3.37
CA ARG A 98 -16.59 -21.01 2.53
C ARG A 98 -16.31 -22.41 3.10
N SER A 99 -16.33 -22.55 4.42
CA SER A 99 -16.10 -23.83 5.08
C SER A 99 -17.32 -24.75 4.95
N GLU A 100 -18.52 -24.17 4.93
CA GLU A 100 -19.80 -24.88 4.75
C GLU A 100 -20.02 -25.29 3.28
N ASP A 101 -19.72 -24.40 2.32
CA ASP A 101 -19.84 -24.72 0.88
C ASP A 101 -18.88 -25.84 0.45
N ASN A 102 -17.67 -25.89 1.00
CA ASN A 102 -16.72 -26.98 0.69
C ASN A 102 -17.17 -28.33 1.27
N ALA A 103 -17.87 -28.36 2.41
CA ALA A 103 -18.36 -29.60 3.01
C ALA A 103 -19.55 -30.21 2.24
N GLN A 104 -20.25 -29.40 1.43
CA GLN A 104 -21.44 -29.82 0.69
C GLN A 104 -21.17 -30.19 -0.78
N SER A 105 -19.95 -29.93 -1.27
CA SER A 105 -19.51 -30.31 -2.63
C SER A 105 -18.84 -31.69 -2.70
N GLU A 106 -18.68 -32.39 -1.58
CA GLU A 106 -18.10 -33.74 -1.49
C GLU A 106 -19.15 -34.86 -1.28
N ASN A 107 -20.41 -34.64 -1.67
CA ASN A 107 -21.45 -35.67 -1.70
C ASN A 107 -22.31 -35.56 -2.97
#